data_AF-A0A026VWJ6-F1
#
_entry.id   AF-A0A026VWJ6-F1
#
_cell.length_a   1.000
_cell.length_b   1.000
_cell.length_c   1.000
_cell.angle_alpha   90.00
_cell.angle_beta   90.00
_cell.angle_gamma   90.00
#
_symmetry.space_group_name_H-M   'P 1'
#
loop_
_entity.id
_entity.type
_entity.pdbx_description
1 polymer ?
#
loop_
_entity_poly.entity_id
_entity_poly.type
_entity_poly.pdbx_seq_one_letter_code
_entity_poly.pdbx_strand_id
1 'polypeptide(L)'
;MRKIRIFDVDKEDSEKEKEFWEKGEEQNGYRKNGTSEKIIHKSTNGKIRGITIIAEVNDETHDKLTELGKVKIGWKICKVQEYIGILRCYKCCGYYHFAKDCTKGEMCGNCAGQHATKECRSQEKKCANCEDKIKNFKIKNLKSNHSAYDSSCPCYKREIEKQKNRIQGS
;
A
#
# COMPACT_ATOMS: atom_id res chain seq x y z
N MET A 1 -14.77 -0.01 9.13
CA MET A 1 -13.34 -0.13 9.53
C MET A 1 -12.48 -0.01 8.29
N ARG A 2 -11.66 1.03 8.24
CA ARG A 2 -10.83 1.40 7.09
C ARG A 2 -9.36 1.47 7.51
N LYS A 3 -8.46 1.47 6.54
CA LYS A 3 -7.01 1.43 6.80
C LYS A 3 -6.33 2.73 6.45
N ILE A 4 -5.48 3.18 7.35
CA ILE A 4 -4.59 4.32 7.16
C ILE A 4 -3.14 3.85 7.14
N ARG A 5 -2.30 4.64 6.48
CA ARG A 5 -0.85 4.52 6.50
C ARG A 5 -0.25 5.75 7.18
N ILE A 6 0.54 5.52 8.22
CA ILE A 6 1.25 6.56 8.97
C ILE A 6 2.74 6.40 8.67
N PHE A 7 3.40 7.47 8.24
CA PHE A 7 4.80 7.44 7.84
C PHE A 7 5.70 8.08 8.89
N ASP A 8 6.95 7.59 8.95
CA ASP A 8 8.05 8.14 9.74
C ASP A 8 7.82 8.18 11.27
N VAL A 9 7.09 7.18 11.79
CA VAL A 9 6.86 7.01 13.23
C VAL A 9 8.17 6.55 13.89
N ASP A 10 8.52 7.12 15.05
CA ASP A 10 9.69 6.64 15.79
C ASP A 10 9.50 5.21 16.28
N LYS A 11 10.60 4.44 16.26
CA LYS A 11 10.54 3.01 16.58
C LYS A 11 9.97 2.78 17.98
N GLU A 12 10.50 3.51 18.96
CA GLU A 12 10.12 3.46 20.37
C GLU A 12 8.63 3.73 20.57
N ASP A 13 8.10 4.75 19.89
CA ASP A 13 6.67 5.11 19.97
C ASP A 13 5.75 4.04 19.36
N SER A 14 6.27 3.18 18.49
CA SER A 14 5.49 2.14 17.84
C SER A 14 5.60 0.78 18.52
N GLU A 15 6.44 0.58 19.55
CA GLU A 15 6.70 -0.76 20.10
C GLU A 15 5.46 -1.33 20.79
N LYS A 16 4.82 -0.52 21.63
CA LYS A 16 3.62 -0.88 22.37
C LYS A 16 2.40 -0.23 21.75
N GLU A 17 1.54 -1.05 21.17
CA GLU A 17 0.36 -0.59 20.43
C GLU A 17 -0.62 0.21 21.29
N LYS A 18 -0.82 -0.18 22.56
CA LYS A 18 -1.69 0.56 23.48
C LYS A 18 -1.18 1.99 23.71
N GLU A 19 0.10 2.13 24.04
CA GLU A 19 0.75 3.43 24.29
C GLU A 19 0.80 4.29 23.02
N PHE A 20 1.00 3.67 21.85
CA PHE A 20 0.96 4.35 20.55
C PHE A 20 -0.39 5.06 20.34
N TRP A 21 -1.49 4.37 20.58
CA TRP A 21 -2.83 4.95 20.42
C TRP A 21 -3.16 5.98 21.50
N GLU A 22 -2.78 5.73 22.77
CA GLU A 22 -2.96 6.69 23.87
C GLU A 22 -2.25 8.02 23.57
N LYS A 23 -0.98 7.98 23.11
CA LYS A 23 -0.24 9.18 22.67
C LYS A 23 -0.94 9.89 21.52
N GLY A 24 -1.40 9.14 20.51
CA GLY A 24 -2.12 9.70 19.38
C GLY A 24 -3.40 10.42 19.79
N GLU A 25 -4.16 9.84 20.73
CA GLU A 25 -5.40 10.43 21.25
C GLU A 25 -5.13 11.73 22.03
N GLU A 26 -4.23 11.67 23.01
CA GLU A 26 -3.87 12.81 23.87
C GLU A 26 -3.33 14.00 23.08
N GLN A 27 -2.43 13.74 22.12
CA GLN A 27 -1.71 14.79 21.41
C GLN A 27 -2.54 15.45 20.30
N ASN A 28 -3.56 14.76 19.78
CA ASN A 28 -4.40 15.26 18.68
C ASN A 28 -5.81 15.66 19.13
N GLY A 29 -6.20 15.35 20.37
CA GLY A 29 -7.47 15.81 20.95
C GLY A 29 -8.69 15.11 20.36
N TYR A 30 -8.54 13.87 19.89
CA TYR A 30 -9.65 13.07 19.33
C TYR A 30 -10.05 12.00 20.34
N ARG A 31 -11.36 11.84 20.59
CA ARG A 31 -11.87 10.87 21.55
C ARG A 31 -11.86 9.47 20.93
N LYS A 32 -11.35 8.50 21.69
CA LYS A 32 -11.52 7.08 21.42
C LYS A 32 -12.99 6.71 21.47
N ASN A 33 -13.56 6.30 20.35
CA ASN A 33 -14.87 5.64 20.31
C ASN A 33 -14.66 4.12 20.27
N GLY A 34 -14.05 3.56 21.33
CA GLY A 34 -13.95 2.10 21.55
C GLY A 34 -12.69 1.39 21.00
N THR A 35 -12.78 0.06 20.90
CA THR A 35 -11.69 -0.92 20.64
C THR A 35 -11.24 -1.04 19.17
N SER A 36 -11.50 -0.02 18.36
CA SER A 36 -11.51 -0.14 16.89
C SER A 36 -10.18 0.11 16.17
N GLU A 37 -9.16 0.54 16.90
CA GLU A 37 -7.85 0.90 16.36
C GLU A 37 -6.84 -0.22 16.56
N LYS A 38 -6.31 -0.76 15.46
CA LYS A 38 -5.36 -1.88 15.47
C LYS A 38 -4.22 -1.67 14.49
N ILE A 39 -2.98 -1.91 14.94
CA ILE A 39 -1.84 -1.95 14.03
C ILE A 39 -1.83 -3.28 13.28
N ILE A 40 -1.92 -3.22 11.95
CA ILE A 40 -1.93 -4.39 11.07
C ILE A 40 -0.53 -4.75 10.62
N HIS A 41 0.30 -3.74 10.34
CA HIS A 41 1.65 -3.96 9.83
C HIS A 41 2.58 -2.80 10.18
N LYS A 42 3.84 -3.14 10.46
CA LYS A 42 4.95 -2.19 10.65
C LYS A 42 6.05 -2.56 9.67
N SER A 43 6.55 -1.58 8.91
CA SER A 43 7.66 -1.77 7.98
C SER A 43 8.68 -0.66 8.11
N THR A 44 9.96 -1.01 8.08
CA THR A 44 11.07 -0.06 8.01
C THR A 44 11.47 0.17 6.56
N ASN A 45 11.92 1.39 6.25
CA ASN A 45 12.61 1.67 4.99
C ASN A 45 14.10 1.83 5.33
N GLY A 46 14.97 0.99 4.77
CA GLY A 46 16.40 0.96 5.12
C GLY A 46 17.17 2.29 4.93
N LYS A 47 16.55 3.29 4.30
CA LYS A 47 17.10 4.65 4.13
C LYS A 47 16.54 5.69 5.11
N ILE A 48 15.49 5.38 5.88
CA ILE A 48 14.75 6.32 6.74
C ILE A 48 14.76 5.77 8.17
N ARG A 49 15.02 6.63 9.17
CA ARG A 49 15.07 6.22 10.58
C ARG A 49 13.69 5.91 11.19
N GLY A 50 12.59 6.21 10.50
CA GLY A 50 11.22 5.96 10.98
C GLY A 50 10.52 4.74 10.37
N ILE A 51 9.47 4.32 11.08
CA ILE A 51 8.61 3.17 10.77
C ILE A 51 7.38 3.66 10.00
N THR A 52 7.01 2.92 8.97
CA THR A 52 5.70 3.06 8.32
C THR A 52 4.73 2.07 8.96
N ILE A 53 3.61 2.58 9.46
CA ILE A 53 2.55 1.80 10.11
C ILE A 53 1.34 1.74 9.18
N ILE A 54 0.75 0.55 9.04
CA ILE A 54 -0.59 0.38 8.49
C ILE A 54 -1.49 0.02 9.66
N ALA A 55 -2.48 0.86 9.91
CA ALA A 55 -3.45 0.68 10.98
C ALA A 55 -4.86 0.56 10.41
N GLU A 56 -5.66 -0.31 11.02
CA GLU A 56 -7.10 -0.36 10.84
C GLU A 56 -7.73 0.50 11.92
N VAL A 57 -8.67 1.35 11.54
CA VAL A 57 -9.34 2.31 12.42
C VAL A 57 -10.83 2.36 12.07
N ASN A 58 -11.66 2.91 12.97
CA ASN A 58 -13.05 3.21 12.65
C ASN A 58 -13.16 4.31 11.58
N ASP A 59 -14.36 4.50 11.03
CA ASP A 59 -14.56 5.38 9.87
C ASP A 59 -14.41 6.86 10.24
N GLU A 60 -14.78 7.27 11.46
CA GLU A 60 -14.61 8.64 11.97
C GLU A 60 -13.11 9.01 12.08
N THR A 61 -12.33 8.17 12.75
CA THR A 61 -10.88 8.32 12.89
C THR A 61 -10.20 8.28 11.52
N HIS A 62 -10.66 7.41 10.62
CA HIS A 62 -10.15 7.35 9.26
C HIS A 62 -10.33 8.69 8.54
N ASP A 63 -11.56 9.18 8.43
CA ASP A 63 -11.89 10.36 7.65
C ASP A 63 -11.18 11.59 8.20
N LYS A 64 -11.17 11.74 9.52
CA LYS A 64 -10.44 12.81 10.20
C LYS A 64 -8.93 12.80 9.92
N LEU A 65 -8.27 11.66 10.12
CA LEU A 65 -6.82 11.57 9.94
C LEU A 65 -6.40 11.68 8.48
N THR A 66 -7.24 11.22 7.55
CA THR A 66 -6.97 11.33 6.11
C THR A 66 -7.24 12.72 5.57
N GLU A 67 -8.25 13.44 6.08
CA GLU A 67 -8.52 14.85 5.78
C GLU A 67 -7.36 15.74 6.25
N LEU A 68 -6.90 15.55 7.49
CA LEU A 68 -5.77 16.31 8.04
C LEU A 68 -4.44 15.95 7.39
N GLY A 69 -4.29 14.71 6.92
CA GLY A 69 -3.09 14.19 6.27
C GLY A 69 -1.87 14.07 7.21
N LYS A 70 -2.05 14.27 8.52
CA LYS A 70 -0.99 14.23 9.53
C LYS A 70 -1.53 13.88 10.92
N VAL A 71 -0.66 13.34 11.77
CA VAL A 71 -0.96 12.98 13.16
C VAL A 71 0.27 13.22 14.03
N LYS A 72 0.09 13.78 15.23
CA LYS A 72 1.15 13.91 16.23
C LYS A 72 1.31 12.60 16.98
N ILE A 73 2.53 12.08 17.07
CA ILE A 73 2.86 10.87 17.83
C ILE A 73 4.23 11.10 18.47
N GLY A 74 4.30 11.03 19.80
CA GLY A 74 5.54 11.30 20.53
C GLY A 74 6.04 12.72 20.26
N TRP A 75 7.25 12.82 19.70
CA TRP A 75 7.89 14.09 19.35
C TRP A 75 7.78 14.45 17.86
N LYS A 76 6.99 13.69 17.09
CA LYS A 76 6.89 13.84 15.62
C LYS A 76 5.50 14.17 15.13
N ILE A 77 5.46 14.91 14.02
CA ILE A 77 4.28 15.05 13.17
C ILE A 77 4.44 14.06 12.02
N CYS A 78 3.72 12.95 12.08
CA CYS A 78 3.76 11.88 11.11
C CYS A 78 2.76 12.14 9.98
N LYS A 79 3.16 11.90 8.73
CA LYS A 79 2.24 12.01 7.58
C LYS A 79 1.25 10.86 7.62
N VAL A 80 -0.01 11.14 7.31
CA VAL A 80 -1.08 10.13 7.19
C VAL A 80 -1.65 10.13 5.78
N GLN A 81 -1.92 8.94 5.27
CA GLN A 81 -2.64 8.74 4.01
C GLN A 81 -3.61 7.56 4.11
N GLU A 82 -4.66 7.57 3.30
CA GLU A 82 -5.50 6.39 3.10
C GLU A 82 -4.66 5.21 2.58
N TYR A 83 -4.89 4.01 3.12
CA TYR A 83 -4.24 2.80 2.67
C TYR A 83 -5.22 1.85 1.98
N ILE A 84 -5.04 1.68 0.66
CA ILE A 84 -5.69 0.61 -0.10
C ILE A 84 -4.67 -0.49 -0.39
N GLY A 85 -4.84 -1.61 0.30
CA GLY A 85 -4.06 -2.82 0.05
C GLY A 85 -4.59 -3.56 -1.17
N ILE A 86 -3.75 -3.69 -2.20
CA ILE A 86 -4.01 -4.60 -3.33
C ILE A 86 -3.00 -5.72 -3.26
N LEU A 87 -3.50 -6.95 -3.12
CA LEU A 87 -2.67 -8.13 -3.20
C LEU A 87 -2.12 -8.27 -4.62
N ARG A 88 -0.79 -8.27 -4.76
CA ARG A 88 -0.09 -8.54 -6.02
C ARG A 88 0.61 -9.89 -5.91
N CYS A 89 0.38 -10.76 -6.88
CA CYS A 89 1.04 -12.04 -6.99
C CYS A 89 2.50 -11.85 -7.38
N TYR A 90 3.44 -12.32 -6.55
CA TYR A 90 4.87 -12.23 -6.83
C TYR A 90 5.34 -13.14 -7.97
N LYS A 91 4.53 -14.14 -8.38
CA LYS A 91 4.85 -15.06 -9.49
C LYS A 91 4.49 -14.46 -10.85
N CYS A 92 3.30 -13.91 -11.02
CA CYS A 92 2.81 -13.45 -12.32
C CYS A 92 2.54 -11.94 -12.41
N CYS A 93 2.79 -11.18 -11.35
CA CYS A 93 2.49 -9.75 -11.21
C CYS A 93 0.99 -9.36 -11.25
N GLY A 94 0.08 -10.31 -11.43
CA GLY A 94 -1.37 -10.07 -11.40
C GLY A 94 -1.91 -9.72 -10.01
N TYR A 95 -3.16 -9.28 -9.94
CA TYR A 95 -3.79 -8.81 -8.69
C TYR A 95 -4.74 -9.85 -8.07
N TYR A 96 -5.01 -9.70 -6.78
CA TYR A 96 -5.99 -10.44 -5.97
C TYR A 96 -5.76 -11.95 -5.81
N HIS A 97 -4.52 -12.42 -5.89
CA HIS A 97 -4.17 -13.80 -5.54
C HIS A 97 -2.73 -13.90 -5.05
N PHE A 98 -2.45 -14.93 -4.24
CA PHE A 98 -1.09 -15.23 -3.77
C PHE A 98 -0.33 -16.06 -4.80
N ALA A 99 1.01 -16.05 -4.70
CA ALA A 99 1.87 -16.84 -5.58
C ALA A 99 1.64 -18.36 -5.45
N LYS A 100 1.34 -18.84 -4.23
CA LYS A 100 1.03 -20.26 -3.95
C LYS A 100 -0.22 -20.76 -4.67
N ASP A 101 -1.18 -19.88 -4.93
CA ASP A 101 -2.45 -20.21 -5.59
C ASP A 101 -2.40 -19.86 -7.10
N CYS A 102 -1.22 -19.49 -7.62
CA CYS A 102 -1.07 -18.96 -8.97
C CYS A 102 -0.83 -20.06 -10.01
N THR A 103 -1.76 -20.18 -10.96
CA THR A 103 -1.71 -21.13 -12.08
C THR A 103 -0.89 -20.65 -13.27
N LYS A 104 -0.48 -19.37 -13.30
CA LYS A 104 0.29 -18.78 -14.40
C LYS A 104 1.79 -19.10 -14.27
N GLY A 105 2.50 -18.99 -15.40
CA GLY A 105 3.97 -19.05 -15.43
C GLY A 105 4.62 -17.88 -14.70
N GLU A 106 5.89 -18.07 -14.31
CA GLU A 106 6.67 -17.01 -13.67
C GLU A 106 6.94 -15.85 -14.63
N MET A 107 6.78 -14.63 -14.14
CA MET A 107 6.95 -13.40 -14.89
C MET A 107 7.65 -12.34 -14.07
N CYS A 108 8.69 -11.77 -14.66
CA CYS A 108 9.51 -10.74 -14.07
C CYS A 108 8.73 -9.42 -13.93
N GLY A 109 8.64 -8.89 -12.72
CA GLY A 109 7.99 -7.60 -12.46
C GLY A 109 8.81 -6.38 -12.90
N ASN A 110 10.03 -6.58 -13.40
CA ASN A 110 10.86 -5.51 -13.95
C ASN A 110 10.71 -5.38 -15.46
N CYS A 111 10.75 -6.48 -16.21
CA CYS A 111 10.78 -6.47 -17.68
C CYS A 111 9.73 -7.36 -18.36
N ALA A 112 8.79 -7.94 -17.60
CA ALA A 112 7.76 -8.87 -18.09
C ALA A 112 8.32 -10.14 -18.79
N GLY A 113 9.60 -10.46 -18.61
CA GLY A 113 10.21 -11.70 -19.12
C GLY A 113 9.87 -12.94 -18.27
N GLN A 114 10.09 -14.13 -18.81
CA GLN A 114 9.83 -15.41 -18.13
C GLN A 114 11.00 -15.82 -17.22
N HIS A 115 11.16 -15.12 -16.11
CA HIS A 115 12.15 -15.41 -15.07
C HIS A 115 11.76 -14.74 -13.76
N ALA A 116 12.35 -15.18 -12.65
CA ALA A 116 12.18 -14.55 -11.35
C ALA A 116 12.69 -13.11 -11.36
N THR A 117 11.96 -12.17 -10.75
CA THR A 117 12.33 -10.74 -10.76
C THR A 117 13.75 -10.47 -10.24
N LYS A 118 14.22 -11.28 -9.28
CA LYS A 118 15.56 -11.23 -8.68
C LYS A 118 16.70 -11.57 -9.66
N GLU A 119 16.41 -12.32 -10.72
CA GLU A 119 17.37 -12.73 -11.76
C GLU A 119 17.36 -11.79 -12.97
N CYS A 120 16.56 -10.71 -12.91
CA CYS A 120 16.41 -9.80 -14.03
C CYS A 120 17.70 -9.01 -14.30
N ARG A 121 18.21 -9.12 -15.52
CA ARG A 121 19.37 -8.35 -16.01
C ARG A 121 18.99 -7.27 -17.03
N SER A 122 17.70 -7.11 -17.33
CA SER A 122 17.20 -6.12 -18.28
C SER A 122 17.37 -4.70 -17.73
N GLN A 123 17.95 -3.82 -18.54
CA GLN A 123 17.96 -2.38 -18.27
C GLN A 123 16.63 -1.73 -18.61
N GLU A 124 15.91 -2.27 -19.60
CA GLU A 124 14.58 -1.80 -19.95
C GLU A 124 13.53 -2.31 -18.96
N LYS A 125 12.61 -1.41 -18.58
CA LYS A 125 11.47 -1.75 -17.73
C LYS A 125 10.24 -1.99 -18.57
N LYS A 126 9.48 -3.00 -18.21
CA LYS A 126 8.23 -3.38 -18.85
C LYS A 126 7.27 -3.98 -17.84
N CYS A 127 6.06 -3.43 -17.79
CA CYS A 127 5.02 -3.81 -16.87
C CYS A 127 4.15 -4.92 -17.49
N ALA A 128 4.22 -6.11 -16.89
CA ALA A 128 3.43 -7.28 -17.27
C ALA A 128 1.94 -6.98 -17.46
N ASN A 129 1.34 -6.28 -16.50
CA ASN A 129 -0.10 -5.96 -16.53
C ASN A 129 -0.45 -4.96 -17.64
N CYS A 130 0.39 -3.94 -17.86
CA CYS A 130 0.15 -2.97 -18.93
C CYS A 130 0.35 -3.60 -20.31
N GLU A 131 1.37 -4.45 -20.49
CA GLU A 131 1.57 -5.21 -21.73
C GLU A 131 0.38 -6.11 -22.06
N ASP A 132 -0.16 -6.82 -21.06
CA ASP A 132 -1.38 -7.63 -21.20
C ASP A 132 -2.54 -6.78 -21.73
N LYS A 133 -2.74 -5.57 -21.18
CA LYS A 133 -3.80 -4.67 -21.63
C LYS A 133 -3.57 -4.08 -23.02
N ILE A 134 -2.33 -3.73 -23.37
CA ILE A 134 -1.99 -3.27 -24.71
C ILE A 134 -2.28 -4.37 -25.74
N LYS A 135 -1.86 -5.61 -25.47
CA LYS A 135 -2.02 -6.74 -26.41
C LYS A 135 -3.48 -7.21 -26.52
N ASN A 136 -4.14 -7.46 -25.40
CA ASN A 136 -5.46 -8.09 -25.38
C ASN A 136 -6.61 -7.09 -25.61
N PHE A 137 -6.44 -5.83 -25.21
CA PHE A 137 -7.47 -4.79 -25.33
C PHE A 137 -7.12 -3.69 -26.35
N LYS A 138 -5.96 -3.78 -27.01
CA LYS A 138 -5.50 -2.85 -28.06
C LYS A 138 -5.50 -1.37 -27.62
N ILE A 139 -5.19 -1.11 -26.35
CA ILE A 139 -5.16 0.25 -25.78
C ILE A 139 -3.90 1.00 -26.24
N LYS A 140 -4.04 1.80 -27.31
CA LYS A 140 -2.90 2.48 -27.98
C LYS A 140 -2.12 3.46 -27.10
N ASN A 141 -2.78 4.14 -26.18
CA ASN A 141 -2.17 5.20 -25.35
C ASN A 141 -1.64 4.70 -24.00
N LEU A 142 -1.71 3.39 -23.75
CA LEU A 142 -1.18 2.82 -22.52
C LEU A 142 0.32 2.57 -22.67
N LYS A 143 1.13 3.23 -21.84
CA LYS A 143 2.56 2.97 -21.76
C LYS A 143 2.82 1.83 -20.77
N SER A 144 3.76 0.96 -21.11
CA SER A 144 4.18 -0.17 -20.27
C SER A 144 5.64 -0.08 -19.83
N ASN A 145 6.37 0.99 -20.18
CA ASN A 145 7.80 1.17 -19.94
C ASN A 145 8.17 1.52 -18.48
N HIS A 146 7.64 0.74 -17.54
CA HIS A 146 7.85 0.87 -16.10
C HIS A 146 7.78 -0.52 -15.44
N SER A 147 8.21 -0.64 -14.19
CA SER A 147 8.07 -1.90 -13.44
C SER A 147 6.61 -2.16 -13.08
N ALA A 148 6.19 -3.42 -12.99
CA ALA A 148 4.89 -3.79 -12.43
C ALA A 148 4.69 -3.32 -10.97
N TYR A 149 5.78 -2.98 -10.27
CA TYR A 149 5.77 -2.44 -8.90
C TYR A 149 5.70 -0.90 -8.83
N ASP A 150 5.74 -0.21 -9.96
CA ASP A 150 5.68 1.26 -10.00
C ASP A 150 4.32 1.77 -9.49
N SER A 151 4.37 2.74 -8.58
CA SER A 151 3.18 3.40 -8.01
C SER A 151 2.40 4.23 -9.04
N SER A 152 3.07 4.65 -10.12
CA SER A 152 2.50 5.41 -11.23
C SER A 152 1.81 4.54 -12.28
N CYS A 153 1.93 3.20 -12.17
CA CYS A 153 1.35 2.23 -13.11
C CYS A 153 -0.17 2.45 -13.31
N PRO A 154 -0.64 2.68 -14.55
CA PRO A 154 -2.07 2.90 -14.82
C PRO A 154 -2.97 1.71 -14.47
N CYS A 155 -2.49 0.48 -14.71
CA CYS A 155 -3.24 -0.73 -14.31
C CYS A 155 -3.38 -0.79 -12.78
N TYR A 156 -2.32 -0.47 -12.04
CA TYR A 156 -2.36 -0.47 -10.58
C TYR A 156 -3.31 0.60 -10.03
N LYS A 157 -3.25 1.83 -10.55
CA LYS A 157 -4.17 2.91 -10.17
C LYS A 157 -5.63 2.54 -10.39
N ARG A 158 -5.93 1.91 -11.53
CA ARG A 158 -7.29 1.43 -11.82
C ARG A 158 -7.78 0.38 -10.83
N GLU A 159 -6.89 -0.52 -10.39
CA GLU A 159 -7.24 -1.49 -9.36
C GLU A 159 -7.40 -0.83 -7.98
N ILE A 160 -6.67 0.24 -7.67
CA ILE A 160 -6.89 1.04 -6.45
C ILE A 160 -8.29 1.65 -6.46
N GLU A 161 -8.69 2.28 -7.57
CA GLU A 161 -10.02 2.88 -7.71
C GLU A 161 -11.14 1.84 -7.54
N LYS A 162 -11.00 0.67 -8.19
CA LYS A 162 -11.96 -0.43 -8.01
C LYS A 162 -12.06 -0.87 -6.55
N GLN A 163 -10.93 -1.00 -5.87
CA GLN A 163 -10.92 -1.43 -4.48
C GLN A 163 -11.48 -0.35 -3.54
N LYS A 164 -11.23 0.94 -3.82
CA LYS A 164 -11.87 2.05 -3.11
C LYS A 164 -13.39 1.99 -3.22
N ASN A 165 -13.92 1.82 -4.44
CA ASN A 165 -15.36 1.76 -4.67
C ASN A 165 -16.02 0.58 -3.95
N ARG A 166 -15.33 -0.57 -3.87
CA ARG A 166 -15.81 -1.72 -3.08
C ARG A 166 -15.90 -1.37 -1.60
N ILE A 167 -14.85 -0.76 -1.04
CA ILE A 167 -14.82 -0.38 0.38
C ILE A 167 -15.90 0.66 0.71
N GLN A 168 -16.16 1.63 -0.17
CA GLN A 168 -17.15 2.69 0.05
C GLN A 168 -18.60 2.24 -0.19
N GLY A 169 -18.81 1.19 -0.98
CA GLY A 169 -20.14 0.62 -1.25
C GLY A 169 -20.48 -0.62 -0.42
N SER A 170 -19.66 -0.97 0.58
CA SER A 170 -19.87 -2.13 1.48
C SER A 170 -20.46 -1.71 2.82
#